data_AF-A0A351KSZ9-F1
#
_entry.id   AF-A0A351KSZ9-F1
#
_cell.length_a   1.000
_cell.length_b   1.000
_cell.length_c   1.000
_cell.angle_alpha   90.00
_cell.angle_beta   90.00
_cell.angle_gamma   90.00
#
_symmetry.space_group_name_H-M   'P 1'
#
loop_
_entity.id
_entity.type
_entity.pdbx_description
1 polymer ?
#
loop_
_entity_poly.entity_id
_entity_poly.type
_entity_poly.pdbx_seq_one_letter_code
_entity_poly.pdbx_strand_id
1 'polypeptide(L)'
;MAVTTAGVEAADRPLLDKGWMTFAFGIYFVFYMWVRWYEGVYGWAAGLDSFAPEFETYWMNFLYTEIVLEVTTASILWGYIWKTRDRNLAALAPRCELRRNMTHLVWLFAYANAIYWGASYFTEQDGT
;
A
#
# COMPACT_ATOMS: atom_id res chain seq x y z
N MET A 1 -20.41 24.55 42.52
CA MET A 1 -19.43 23.47 42.31
C MET A 1 -19.23 23.30 40.81
N ALA A 2 -18.07 23.70 40.28
CA ALA A 2 -17.73 23.43 38.89
C ALA A 2 -17.37 21.94 38.79
N VAL A 3 -18.17 21.18 38.06
CA VAL A 3 -17.84 19.80 37.71
C VAL A 3 -16.73 19.88 36.68
N THR A 4 -15.49 19.71 37.13
CA THR A 4 -14.37 19.40 36.26
C THR A 4 -14.59 17.97 35.76
N THR A 5 -15.26 17.84 34.61
CA THR A 5 -15.13 16.63 33.80
C THR A 5 -13.67 16.55 33.38
N ALA A 6 -12.87 15.87 34.19
CA ALA A 6 -11.58 15.34 33.78
C ALA A 6 -11.88 14.37 32.63
N GLY A 7 -11.99 14.92 31.42
CA GLY A 7 -11.90 14.13 30.22
C GLY A 7 -10.59 13.38 30.33
N VAL A 8 -10.69 12.07 30.43
CA VAL A 8 -9.55 11.16 30.36
C VAL A 8 -8.74 11.61 29.15
N GLU A 9 -7.59 12.26 29.38
CA GLU A 9 -6.63 12.60 28.34
C GLU A 9 -6.19 11.26 27.77
N ALA A 10 -6.90 10.81 26.73
CA ALA A 10 -6.53 9.64 25.97
C ALA A 10 -5.11 9.92 25.47
N ALA A 11 -4.15 9.19 26.02
CA ALA A 11 -2.72 9.39 25.81
C ALA A 11 -2.40 9.95 24.43
N ASP A 12 -1.74 11.10 24.42
CA ASP A 12 -1.61 11.95 23.25
C ASP A 12 -0.85 11.24 22.14
N ARG A 13 -1.57 10.58 21.23
CA ARG A 13 -0.94 9.85 20.12
C ARG A 13 -0.10 10.82 19.28
N PRO A 14 1.06 10.39 18.78
CA PRO A 14 1.87 11.24 17.93
C PRO A 14 1.08 11.66 16.69
N LEU A 15 1.28 12.90 16.24
CA LEU A 15 0.62 13.43 15.05
C LEU A 15 1.02 12.65 13.79
N LEU A 16 2.32 12.32 13.68
CA LEU A 16 2.86 11.48 12.62
C LEU A 16 3.23 10.11 13.17
N ASP A 17 2.62 9.07 12.62
CA ASP A 17 2.98 7.69 12.91
C ASP A 17 4.15 7.26 12.01
N LYS A 18 5.35 7.22 12.60
CA LYS A 18 6.58 6.81 11.90
C LYS A 18 6.57 5.33 11.53
N GLY A 19 5.92 4.49 12.33
CA GLY A 19 5.78 3.06 12.02
C GLY A 19 4.94 2.87 10.76
N TRP A 20 3.83 3.60 10.67
CA TRP A 20 2.99 3.58 9.47
C TRP A 20 3.70 4.12 8.22
N MET A 21 4.47 5.20 8.38
CA MET A 21 5.25 5.77 7.27
C MET A 21 6.36 4.82 6.79
N THR A 22 7.08 4.18 7.70
CA THR A 22 8.12 3.20 7.33
C THR A 22 7.52 1.96 6.69
N PHE A 23 6.36 1.48 7.16
CA PHE A 23 5.62 0.41 6.50
C PHE A 23 5.21 0.80 5.07
N ALA A 24 4.63 1.99 4.89
CA ALA A 24 4.18 2.48 3.59
C ALA A 24 5.28 2.54 2.53
N PHE A 25 6.53 2.83 2.90
CA PHE A 25 7.68 2.73 2.00
C PHE A 25 8.19 1.29 1.87
N GLY A 26 8.41 0.63 3.01
CA GLY A 26 9.11 -0.65 3.08
C GLY A 26 8.38 -1.78 2.36
N ILE A 27 7.04 -1.78 2.38
CA ILE A 27 6.26 -2.84 1.75
C ILE A 27 6.47 -2.88 0.24
N TYR A 28 6.41 -1.74 -0.45
CA TYR A 28 6.65 -1.66 -1.88
C TYR A 28 8.11 -1.94 -2.21
N PHE A 29 9.05 -1.37 -1.45
CA PHE A 29 10.46 -1.59 -1.70
C PHE A 29 10.83 -3.08 -1.61
N VAL A 30 10.45 -3.77 -0.54
CA VAL A 30 10.77 -5.19 -0.36
C VAL A 30 10.08 -6.04 -1.43
N PHE A 31 8.79 -5.80 -1.69
CA PHE A 31 8.03 -6.55 -2.68
C PHE A 31 8.62 -6.39 -4.10
N TYR A 32 8.82 -5.16 -4.56
CA TYR A 32 9.32 -4.91 -5.91
C TYR A 32 10.79 -5.28 -6.09
N MET A 33 11.62 -5.21 -5.04
CA MET A 33 12.97 -5.77 -5.10
C MET A 33 12.96 -7.30 -5.24
N TRP A 34 12.01 -7.98 -4.61
CA TRP A 34 11.82 -9.42 -4.81
C TRP A 34 11.32 -9.73 -6.24
N VAL A 35 10.35 -8.97 -6.76
CA VAL A 35 9.90 -9.10 -8.15
C VAL A 35 11.08 -8.90 -9.11
N ARG A 36 11.90 -7.87 -8.87
CA ARG A 36 13.08 -7.58 -9.69
C ARG A 36 14.11 -8.70 -9.69
N TRP A 37 14.29 -9.37 -8.55
CA TRP A 37 15.12 -10.57 -8.48
C TRP A 37 14.47 -11.75 -9.22
N TYR A 38 13.16 -11.95 -9.04
CA TYR A 38 12.40 -13.03 -9.69
C TYR A 38 12.51 -12.95 -11.21
N GLU A 39 12.21 -11.80 -11.81
CA GLU A 39 12.35 -11.59 -13.25
C GLU A 39 13.81 -11.65 -13.73
N GLY A 40 14.76 -11.24 -12.87
CA GLY A 40 16.18 -11.34 -13.18
C GLY A 40 16.68 -12.78 -13.34
N VAL A 41 16.04 -13.74 -12.67
CA VAL A 41 16.36 -15.17 -12.79
C VAL A 41 15.48 -15.84 -13.84
N TYR A 42 14.16 -15.73 -13.70
CA TYR A 42 13.20 -16.46 -14.53
C TYR A 42 12.92 -15.80 -15.88
N GLY A 43 13.31 -14.54 -16.07
CA GLY A 43 13.26 -13.89 -17.38
C GLY A 43 14.14 -14.62 -18.39
N TRP A 44 15.38 -14.91 -18.00
CA TRP A 44 16.33 -15.63 -18.85
C TRP A 44 16.08 -17.14 -18.88
N ALA A 45 15.63 -17.73 -17.78
CA ALA A 45 15.49 -19.18 -17.67
C ALA A 45 14.15 -19.72 -18.22
N ALA A 46 13.06 -18.96 -18.09
CA ALA A 46 11.70 -19.43 -18.38
C ALA A 46 10.78 -18.36 -19.02
N GLY A 47 11.30 -17.19 -19.37
CA GLY A 47 10.53 -16.06 -19.92
C GLY A 47 10.70 -15.83 -21.42
N LEU A 48 11.64 -16.51 -22.09
CA LEU A 48 12.01 -16.21 -23.48
C LEU A 48 11.05 -16.80 -24.52
N ASP A 49 10.46 -17.96 -24.26
CA ASP A 49 9.51 -18.63 -25.15
C ASP A 49 8.17 -18.82 -24.42
N SER A 50 7.15 -18.09 -24.85
CA SER A 50 5.82 -18.13 -24.23
C SER A 50 5.00 -19.38 -24.60
N PHE A 51 5.45 -20.19 -25.56
CA PHE A 51 4.81 -21.46 -25.90
C PHE A 51 5.36 -22.63 -25.08
N ALA A 52 6.44 -22.43 -24.33
CA ALA A 52 7.03 -23.43 -23.47
C ALA A 52 6.17 -23.64 -22.21
N PRO A 53 6.01 -24.88 -21.72
CA PRO A 53 5.20 -25.17 -20.53
C PRO A 53 5.74 -24.50 -19.26
N GLU A 54 7.04 -24.22 -19.21
CA GLU A 54 7.67 -23.50 -18.10
C GLU A 54 7.11 -22.08 -17.96
N PHE A 55 6.82 -21.41 -19.08
CA PHE A 55 6.24 -20.07 -19.07
C PHE A 55 4.88 -20.04 -18.37
N GLU A 56 4.06 -21.08 -18.57
CA GLU A 56 2.77 -21.19 -17.90
C GLU A 56 2.95 -21.27 -16.36
N THR A 57 3.95 -22.02 -15.91
CA THR A 57 4.20 -22.20 -14.47
C THR A 57 4.79 -20.97 -13.78
N TYR A 58 5.75 -20.27 -14.40
CA TYR A 58 6.47 -19.17 -13.76
C TYR A 58 5.87 -17.78 -14.07
N TRP A 59 5.20 -17.61 -15.21
CA TRP A 59 4.70 -16.30 -15.64
C TRP A 59 3.18 -16.24 -15.70
N MET A 60 2.51 -17.22 -16.33
CA MET A 60 1.04 -17.16 -16.42
C MET A 60 0.35 -17.38 -15.07
N ASN A 61 0.83 -18.34 -14.26
CA ASN A 61 0.32 -18.49 -12.90
C ASN A 61 0.55 -17.24 -12.05
N PHE A 62 1.66 -16.52 -12.27
CA PHE A 62 1.95 -15.26 -11.60
C PHE A 62 0.88 -14.21 -11.97
N LEU A 63 0.60 -14.03 -13.27
CA LEU A 63 -0.42 -13.12 -13.78
C LEU A 63 -1.82 -13.44 -13.22
N TYR A 64 -2.24 -14.71 -13.25
CA TYR A 64 -3.55 -15.08 -12.72
C TYR A 64 -3.65 -14.86 -11.21
N THR A 65 -2.55 -15.12 -10.49
CA THR A 65 -2.48 -14.90 -9.05
C THR A 65 -2.60 -13.43 -8.70
N GLU A 66 -1.83 -12.55 -9.36
CA GLU A 66 -1.87 -11.11 -9.06
C GLU A 66 -3.24 -10.50 -9.34
N ILE A 67 -3.89 -10.82 -10.46
CA ILE A 67 -5.22 -10.27 -10.79
C ILE A 67 -6.25 -10.62 -9.70
N VAL A 68 -6.27 -11.88 -9.26
CA VAL A 68 -7.20 -12.32 -8.20
C VAL A 68 -6.89 -11.64 -6.88
N LEU A 69 -5.60 -11.54 -6.52
CA LEU A 69 -5.18 -10.90 -5.27
C LEU A 69 -5.43 -9.40 -5.28
N GLU A 70 -5.24 -8.71 -6.40
CA GLU A 70 -5.50 -7.27 -6.54
C GLU A 70 -6.97 -6.95 -6.40
N VAL A 71 -7.86 -7.65 -7.12
CA VAL A 71 -9.30 -7.45 -7.02
C VAL A 71 -9.79 -7.70 -5.59
N THR A 72 -9.27 -8.76 -4.96
CA THR A 72 -9.61 -9.11 -3.57
C THR A 72 -9.10 -8.06 -2.59
N THR A 73 -7.84 -7.65 -2.71
CA THR A 73 -7.20 -6.67 -1.81
C THR A 73 -7.84 -5.30 -1.95
N ALA A 74 -8.12 -4.84 -3.17
CA ALA A 74 -8.82 -3.59 -3.43
C ALA A 74 -10.22 -3.59 -2.78
N SER A 75 -10.98 -4.67 -2.98
CA SER A 75 -12.32 -4.84 -2.39
C SER A 75 -12.28 -4.82 -0.86
N ILE A 76 -11.32 -5.53 -0.27
CA ILE A 76 -11.13 -5.56 1.20
C ILE A 76 -10.73 -4.18 1.72
N LEU A 77 -9.74 -3.53 1.10
CA LEU A 77 -9.20 -2.25 1.57
C LEU A 77 -10.26 -1.15 1.48
N TRP A 78 -10.89 -1.00 0.32
CA TRP A 78 -11.92 0.03 0.12
C TRP A 78 -13.15 -0.25 0.98
N GLY A 79 -13.58 -1.52 1.05
CA GLY A 79 -14.68 -1.94 1.91
C GLY A 79 -14.40 -1.69 3.39
N TYR A 80 -13.17 -1.95 3.85
CA TYR A 80 -12.73 -1.67 5.22
C TYR A 80 -12.79 -0.18 5.52
N ILE A 81 -12.13 0.66 4.71
CA ILE A 81 -12.10 2.12 4.90
C ILE A 81 -13.53 2.70 4.96
N TRP A 82 -14.40 2.26 4.05
CA TRP A 82 -15.79 2.71 4.01
C TRP A 82 -16.58 2.27 5.25
N LYS A 83 -16.42 1.01 5.68
CA LYS A 83 -17.10 0.51 6.89
C LYS A 83 -16.61 1.19 8.16
N THR A 84 -15.32 1.52 8.24
CA THR A 84 -14.70 2.20 9.38
C THR A 84 -14.80 3.72 9.32
N ARG A 85 -15.54 4.29 8.35
CA ARG A 85 -15.69 5.73 8.21
C ARG A 85 -16.22 6.37 9.50
N ASP A 86 -15.70 7.53 9.84
CA ASP A 86 -16.23 8.34 10.93
C ASP A 86 -17.63 8.86 10.54
N ARG A 87 -18.63 8.57 11.38
CA ARG A 87 -20.03 8.95 11.14
C ARG A 87 -20.39 10.31 11.72
N ASN A 88 -19.52 10.89 12.56
CA ASN A 88 -19.75 12.20 13.18
C ASN A 88 -18.57 13.14 12.92
N LEU A 89 -18.29 13.37 11.63
CA LEU A 89 -17.17 14.20 11.18
C LEU A 89 -17.29 15.66 11.66
N ALA A 90 -18.51 16.15 11.89
CA ALA A 90 -18.80 17.52 12.30
C ALA A 90 -18.29 17.86 13.72
N ALA A 91 -18.03 16.86 14.56
CA ALA A 91 -17.63 17.03 15.95
C ALA A 91 -16.15 16.67 16.19
N LEU A 92 -15.29 16.78 15.17
CA LEU A 92 -13.87 16.45 15.29
C LEU A 92 -13.08 17.52 16.05
N ALA A 93 -12.28 17.10 17.02
CA ALA A 93 -11.31 17.97 17.66
C ALA A 93 -10.15 18.32 16.69
N PRO A 94 -9.64 19.56 16.68
CA PRO A 94 -8.58 20.00 15.74
C PRO A 94 -7.32 19.13 15.77
N ARG A 95 -6.90 18.64 16.94
CA ARG A 95 -5.75 17.75 17.07
C ARG A 95 -5.98 16.40 16.38
N CYS A 96 -7.20 15.87 16.44
CA CYS A 96 -7.55 14.62 15.77
C CYS A 96 -7.58 14.81 14.24
N GLU A 97 -8.11 15.94 13.78
CA GLU A 97 -8.10 16.31 12.36
C GLU A 97 -6.67 16.39 11.82
N LEU A 98 -5.77 17.10 12.50
CA LEU A 98 -4.37 17.22 12.09
C LEU A 98 -3.68 15.84 11.99
N ARG A 99 -3.87 14.97 12.98
CA ARG A 99 -3.34 13.59 12.95
C ARG A 99 -3.88 12.77 11.77
N ARG A 100 -5.17 12.90 11.45
CA ARG A 100 -5.79 12.21 10.30
C ARG A 100 -5.23 12.76 8.98
N ASN A 101 -5.02 14.07 8.88
CA ASN A 101 -4.36 14.69 7.72
C ASN A 101 -2.91 14.21 7.56
N MET A 102 -2.16 14.05 8.65
CA MET A 102 -0.81 13.46 8.58
C MET A 102 -0.84 12.00 8.14
N THR A 103 -1.83 11.22 8.60
CA THR A 103 -2.01 9.83 8.12
C THR A 103 -2.39 9.81 6.64
N HIS A 104 -3.23 10.73 6.18
CA HIS A 104 -3.57 10.88 4.77
C HIS A 104 -2.34 11.27 3.92
N LEU A 105 -1.46 12.13 4.45
CA LEU A 105 -0.19 12.44 3.79
C LEU A 105 0.70 11.19 3.64
N VAL A 106 0.70 10.29 4.62
CA VAL A 106 1.38 8.98 4.49
C VAL A 106 0.76 8.13 3.38
N TRP A 107 -0.57 8.15 3.20
CA TRP A 107 -1.22 7.49 2.05
C TRP A 107 -0.81 8.10 0.72
N LEU A 108 -0.71 9.43 0.62
CA LEU A 108 -0.24 10.10 -0.59
C LEU A 108 1.23 9.78 -0.89
N PHE A 109 2.06 9.69 0.13
CA PHE A 109 3.45 9.25 0.00
C PHE A 109 3.53 7.80 -0.49
N ALA A 110 2.73 6.90 0.07
CA ALA A 110 2.63 5.51 -0.38
C ALA A 110 2.20 5.42 -1.85
N TYR A 111 1.22 6.24 -2.23
CA TYR A 111 0.72 6.34 -3.60
C TYR A 111 1.80 6.85 -4.57
N ALA A 112 2.53 7.90 -4.20
CA ALA A 112 3.65 8.40 -5.01
C ALA A 112 4.76 7.36 -5.18
N ASN A 113 5.05 6.58 -4.13
CA ASN A 113 6.01 5.48 -4.21
C ASN A 113 5.53 4.37 -5.16
N ALA A 114 4.26 3.98 -5.10
CA ALA A 114 3.67 3.01 -6.03
C ALA A 114 3.70 3.51 -7.48
N ILE A 115 3.40 4.80 -7.72
CA ILE A 115 3.52 5.42 -9.05
C ILE A 115 4.96 5.34 -9.56
N TYR A 116 5.96 5.66 -8.72
CA TYR A 116 7.35 5.61 -9.14
C TYR A 116 7.73 4.22 -9.68
N TRP A 117 7.35 3.16 -8.96
CA TRP A 117 7.60 1.78 -9.41
C TRP A 117 6.85 1.47 -10.71
N GLY A 118 5.53 1.69 -10.73
CA GLY A 118 4.71 1.31 -11.88
C GLY A 118 4.97 2.14 -13.13
N ALA A 119 4.93 3.47 -13.00
CA ALA A 119 4.93 4.41 -14.13
C ALA A 119 6.32 4.93 -14.53
N SER A 120 7.38 4.59 -13.78
CA SER A 120 8.76 4.88 -14.19
C SER A 120 9.57 3.61 -14.25
N TYR A 121 9.85 2.95 -13.11
CA TYR A 121 10.80 1.82 -13.08
C TYR A 121 10.41 0.67 -14.02
N PHE A 122 9.24 0.06 -13.81
CA PHE A 122 8.79 -1.08 -14.64
C PHE A 122 8.34 -0.66 -16.03
N THR A 123 7.85 0.58 -16.19
CA THR A 123 7.46 1.11 -17.51
C THR A 123 8.68 1.32 -18.42
N GLU A 124 9.76 1.90 -17.91
CA GLU A 124 10.98 2.09 -18.71
C GLU A 124 11.73 0.78 -18.95
N GLN A 125 11.63 -0.16 -18.01
CA GLN A 125 12.20 -1.51 -18.14
C GLN A 125 11.60 -2.30 -19.30
N ASP A 126 10.30 -2.15 -19.58
CA ASP A 126 9.65 -2.78 -20.74
C ASP A 126 10.25 -2.30 -22.09
N GLY A 127 10.92 -1.14 -22.09
CA GLY A 127 11.61 -0.60 -23.24
C GLY A 127 13.01 -1.17 -23.52
N THR A 128 13.55 -2.05 -22.66
CA THR A 128 14.92 -2.60 -22.77
C THR A 128 14.94 -4.12 -22.85
#